data_AF-A0A1I5MND4-F1
#
_entry.id   AF-A0A1I5MND4-F1
#
_cell.length_a   1.000
_cell.length_b   1.000
_cell.length_c   1.000
_cell.angle_alpha   90.00
_cell.angle_beta   90.00
_cell.angle_gamma   90.00
#
_symmetry.space_group_name_H-M   'P 1'
#
loop_
_entity.id
_entity.type
_entity.pdbx_description
1 polymer ?
#
loop_
_entity_poly.entity_id
_entity_poly.type
_entity_poly.pdbx_seq_one_letter_code
_entity_poly.pdbx_strand_id
1 'polypeptide(L)' 'MTSVTGTTYTASNLTASTEYEFYVTATNSVHQTESDASNVVTVTTTA' A
#
# COMPACT_ATOMS: atom_id res chain seq x y z
N MET A 1 -0.23 -2.24 -10.02
CA MET A 1 -1.22 -1.85 -9.01
C MET A 1 -1.90 -3.12 -8.54
N THR A 2 -1.69 -3.53 -7.29
CA THR A 2 -2.24 -4.79 -6.76
C THR A 2 -3.60 -4.48 -6.16
N SER A 3 -4.67 -5.06 -6.70
CA SER A 3 -6.01 -4.91 -6.10
C SER A 3 -6.15 -5.84 -4.90
N VAL A 4 -6.36 -5.25 -3.72
CA VAL A 4 -6.57 -5.98 -2.47
C VAL A 4 -8.07 -6.00 -2.18
N THR A 5 -8.65 -7.19 -1.97
CA THR A 5 -10.08 -7.35 -1.68
C THR A 5 -10.40 -7.46 -0.18
N GLY A 6 -9.36 -7.62 0.66
CA GLY A 6 -9.46 -7.62 2.12
C GLY A 6 -8.93 -6.33 2.74
N THR A 7 -8.89 -6.30 4.07
CA THR A 7 -8.34 -5.17 4.86
C THR A 7 -6.87 -5.38 5.22
N THR A 8 -6.20 -6.35 4.61
CA THR A 8 -4.81 -6.73 4.93
C THR A 8 -4.07 -7.12 3.66
N TYR A 9 -2.82 -6.66 3.56
CA TYR A 9 -1.93 -6.96 2.45
C TYR A 9 -0.49 -7.11 2.96
N THR A 10 0.23 -8.11 2.46
CA THR A 10 1.65 -8.32 2.75
C THR A 10 2.48 -7.93 1.53
N ALA A 11 3.29 -6.88 1.66
CA ALA A 11 4.26 -6.52 0.65
C ALA A 11 5.47 -7.47 0.71
N SER A 12 5.71 -8.22 -0.37
CA SER A 12 6.84 -9.15 -0.50
C SER A 12 7.90 -8.62 -1.48
N ASN A 13 9.09 -9.23 -1.48
CA ASN A 13 10.20 -8.89 -2.38
C ASN A 13 10.75 -7.46 -2.21
N LEU A 14 10.66 -6.91 -1.00
CA LEU A 14 11.29 -5.64 -0.65
C LEU A 14 12.81 -5.84 -0.45
N THR A 15 13.60 -4.83 -0.76
CA THR A 15 15.04 -4.83 -0.51
C THR A 15 15.31 -4.64 0.97
N ALA A 16 16.25 -5.39 1.54
CA ALA A 16 16.70 -5.25 2.92
C ALA A 16 17.32 -3.87 3.21
N SER A 17 17.27 -3.43 4.47
CA SER A 17 17.84 -2.15 4.93
C SER A 17 17.39 -0.94 4.09
N THR A 18 16.17 -0.99 3.58
CA THR A 18 15.60 0.03 2.68
C THR A 18 14.34 0.61 3.32
N GLU A 19 14.22 1.93 3.28
CA GLU A 19 13.03 2.65 3.76
C GLU A 19 11.94 2.66 2.68
N TYR A 20 10.71 2.38 3.09
CA TYR A 20 9.52 2.40 2.25
C TYR A 20 8.41 3.21 2.91
N GLU A 21 7.65 3.90 2.09
CA GLU A 21 6.42 4.60 2.48
C GLU A 21 5.20 3.83 1.96
N PHE A 22 4.22 3.63 2.85
CA PHE A 22 2.97 2.96 2.53
C PHE A 22 1.79 3.89 2.80
N TYR A 23 0.85 3.91 1.87
CA TYR A 23 -0.46 4.54 2.00
C TYR A 23 -1.51 3.68 1.30
N VAL A 24 -2.78 3.92 1.62
CA VAL A 24 -3.91 3.19 1.03
C VAL A 24 -4.85 4.19 0.36
N THR A 25 -5.29 3.86 -0.84
CA THR A 25 -6.40 4.50 -1.54
C THR A 25 -7.51 3.47 -1.78
N ALA A 26 -8.75 3.93 -1.79
CA ALA A 26 -9.89 3.10 -2.14
C ALA A 26 -10.27 3.32 -3.60
N THR A 27 -10.51 2.25 -4.34
CA THR A 27 -11.05 2.32 -5.70
C THR A 27 -12.47 1.81 -5.73
N ASN A 28 -13.39 2.60 -6.31
CA ASN A 28 -14.75 2.15 -6.55
C ASN A 28 -14.83 1.48 -7.93
N SER A 29 -15.17 0.19 -7.98
CA SER A 29 -15.24 -0.59 -9.22
C SER A 29 -16.34 -0.14 -10.19
N VAL A 30 -17.38 0.54 -9.70
CA VAL A 30 -18.50 1.05 -10.52
C VAL A 30 -18.12 2.33 -11.26
N HIS A 31 -17.36 3.20 -10.60
CA HIS A 31 -17.04 4.54 -11.12
C HIS A 31 -15.55 4.72 -11.48
N GLN A 32 -14.73 3.68 -11.27
CA GLN A 32 -13.27 3.70 -11.46
C GLN A 32 -12.60 4.93 -10.83
N THR A 33 -13.18 5.41 -9.72
CA THR A 33 -12.70 6.60 -9.01
C THR A 33 -11.86 6.15 -7.83
N GLU A 34 -10.71 6.79 -7.69
CA GLU A 34 -9.80 6.64 -6.56
C GLU A 34 -10.10 7.71 -5.50
N SER A 35 -10.09 7.32 -4.22
CA SER A 35 -10.21 8.26 -3.10
C SER A 35 -8.92 9.03 -2.87
N ASP A 36 -9.00 10.04 -1.99
CA ASP A 36 -7.79 10.60 -1.38
C ASP A 36 -7.00 9.51 -0.62
N ALA A 37 -5.69 9.70 -0.51
CA ALA A 37 -4.79 8.79 0.19
C ALA A 37 -4.96 8.88 1.72
N SER A 38 -4.74 7.75 2.39
CA SER A 38 -4.60 7.71 3.85
C SER A 38 -3.33 8.43 4.32
N ASN A 39 -3.15 8.51 5.64
CA ASN A 39 -1.88 8.83 6.26
C ASN A 39 -0.76 7.91 5.73
N VAL A 40 0.45 8.46 5.63
CA VAL A 40 1.65 7.72 5.24
C VAL A 40 2.26 7.02 6.46
N VAL A 41 2.68 5.78 6.27
CA VAL A 41 3.47 5.03 7.24
C VAL A 41 4.83 4.71 6.64
N THR A 42 5.89 5.08 7.34
CA THR A 42 7.27 4.80 6.94
C THR A 42 7.81 3.58 7.69
N VAL A 43 8.42 2.65 6.96
CA VAL A 43 9.00 1.42 7.50
C VAL A 43 10.35 1.15 6.87
N THR A 44 11.36 0.83 7.69
CA THR A 44 12.65 0.34 7.21
C THR A 44 12.68 -1.19 7.32
N THR A 45 12.98 -1.87 6.21
CA THR A 45 13.17 -3.32 6.22
C THR A 45 14.43 -3.72 6.99
N THR A 46 14.40 -4.86 7.65
CA THR A 46 15.58 -5.42 8.34
C THR A 46 16.51 -6.11 7.35
N ALA A 47 17.79 -6.22 7.73
CA ALA A 47 18.80 -7.01 7.04
C ALA A 47 18.58 -8.52 7.18
#